data_AF-A0A4Y9S049-F1
#
_entry.id   AF-A0A4Y9S049-F1
#
_cell.length_a   1.000
_cell.length_b   1.000
_cell.length_c   1.000
_cell.angle_alpha   90.00
_cell.angle_beta   90.00
_cell.angle_gamma   90.00
#
_symmetry.space_group_name_H-M   'P 1'
#
loop_
_entity.id
_entity.type
_entity.pdbx_description
1 polymer ?
#
loop_
_entity_poly.entity_id
_entity_poly.type
_entity_poly.pdbx_seq_one_letter_code
_entity_poly.pdbx_strand_id
1 'polypeptide(L)'
;MTLIRFDECINHRIVDALRAIRVPQNFQLETPQELAQRGQPDVNWIEDFAARGGRLVVSGDGNMRRVQLERAALEASGLIAVFPHMKWYGSLGRWGQAAFFLVWFPAIMRLAEEAEAGAHFRIPTSLSGQFESLEQLKSLAEIEQEREEKAAKREAARQAQPDDTDG
;
A
#
# COMPACT_ATOMS: atom_id res chain seq x y z
N MET A 1 15.90 3.33 -14.44
CA MET A 1 16.05 3.63 -13.00
C MET A 1 14.69 3.42 -12.37
N THR A 2 14.57 2.54 -11.39
CA THR A 2 13.31 2.23 -10.71
C THR A 2 13.17 3.11 -9.48
N LEU A 3 12.17 3.99 -9.50
CA LEU A 3 11.96 4.97 -8.43
C LEU A 3 10.91 4.45 -7.43
N ILE A 4 11.30 4.38 -6.16
CA ILE A 4 10.45 3.92 -5.04
C ILE A 4 10.31 5.05 -4.03
N ARG A 5 9.08 5.36 -3.64
CA ARG A 5 8.78 6.36 -2.61
C ARG A 5 8.36 5.70 -1.31
N PHE A 6 8.92 6.15 -0.20
CA PHE A 6 8.39 5.87 1.14
C PHE A 6 7.61 7.09 1.61
N ASP A 7 6.33 6.90 1.86
CA ASP A 7 5.41 7.96 2.27
C ASP A 7 5.66 8.47 3.71
N GLU A 8 5.06 9.59 4.09
CA GLU A 8 5.30 10.30 5.35
C GLU A 8 4.95 9.49 6.61
N CYS A 9 4.10 8.47 6.46
CA CYS A 9 3.80 7.50 7.52
C CYS A 9 5.00 6.58 7.86
N ILE A 10 6.02 6.52 7.01
CA ILE A 10 7.26 5.78 7.26
C ILE A 10 8.36 6.75 7.65
N ASN A 11 9.12 6.39 8.70
CA ASN A 11 10.21 7.23 9.16
C ASN A 11 11.34 7.28 8.10
N HIS A 12 11.68 8.48 7.60
CA HIS A 12 12.73 8.68 6.59
C HIS A 12 14.09 8.06 6.96
N ARG A 13 14.42 7.92 8.26
CA ARG A 13 15.66 7.26 8.70
C ARG A 13 15.73 5.78 8.34
N ILE A 14 14.58 5.13 8.11
CA ILE A 14 14.53 3.77 7.57
C ILE A 14 15.04 3.76 6.14
N VAL A 15 14.71 4.78 5.34
CA VAL A 15 15.22 4.94 3.97
C VAL A 15 16.72 5.21 3.97
N ASP A 16 17.20 6.02 4.91
CA ASP A 16 18.65 6.20 5.11
C ASP A 16 19.36 4.89 5.46
N ALA A 17 18.77 4.07 6.34
CA ALA A 17 19.31 2.76 6.68
C ALA A 17 19.34 1.82 5.47
N LEU A 18 18.29 1.82 4.64
CA LEU A 18 18.25 1.04 3.40
C LEU A 18 19.38 1.46 2.45
N ARG A 19 19.55 2.76 2.22
CA ARG A 19 20.65 3.30 1.39
C ARG A 19 22.02 2.90 1.93
N ALA A 20 22.21 2.95 3.25
CA ALA A 20 23.47 2.60 3.90
C ALA A 20 23.84 1.11 3.74
N ILE A 21 22.85 0.21 3.69
CA ILE A 21 23.04 -1.24 3.52
C ILE A 21 23.26 -1.64 2.04
N ARG A 22 23.41 -0.64 1.15
CA ARG A 22 23.63 -0.75 -0.31
C ARG A 22 22.43 -1.27 -1.09
N VAL A 23 21.49 -0.37 -1.32
CA VAL A 23 20.50 -0.50 -2.41
C VAL A 23 21.24 -0.62 -3.76
N PRO A 24 20.85 -1.54 -4.66
CA PRO A 24 21.42 -1.62 -6.01
C PRO A 24 21.27 -0.30 -6.78
N GLN A 25 22.25 0.02 -7.64
CA GLN A 25 22.32 1.32 -8.33
C GLN A 25 21.16 1.59 -9.30
N ASN A 26 20.40 0.56 -9.71
CA ASN A 26 19.22 0.72 -10.57
C ASN A 26 17.97 1.15 -9.80
N PHE A 27 18.01 1.21 -8.47
CA PHE A 27 16.92 1.69 -7.63
C PHE A 27 17.25 3.06 -7.03
N GLN A 28 16.26 3.94 -7.03
CA GLN A 28 16.31 5.21 -6.35
C GLN A 28 15.18 5.26 -5.31
N LEU A 29 15.52 5.69 -4.09
CA LEU A 29 14.55 5.88 -3.02
C LEU A 29 14.32 7.36 -2.81
N GLU A 30 13.07 7.75 -2.56
CA GLU A 30 12.70 9.11 -2.16
C GLU A 30 11.76 9.11 -0.95
N THR A 31 11.76 10.24 -0.24
CA THR A 31 10.84 10.52 0.85
C THR A 31 10.25 11.93 0.70
N PRO A 32 9.04 12.19 1.23
CA PRO A 32 8.45 13.54 1.23
C PRO A 32 9.35 14.60 1.89
N GLN A 33 10.16 14.23 2.87
CA GLN A 33 11.07 15.13 3.58
C GLN A 33 12.16 15.68 2.66
N GLU A 34 12.65 14.89 1.71
CA GLU A 34 13.69 15.30 0.76
C GLU A 34 13.16 16.22 -0.33
N LEU A 35 11.89 16.08 -0.67
CA LEU A 35 11.23 16.87 -1.72
C LEU A 35 10.50 18.09 -1.18
N ALA A 36 10.58 18.37 0.13
CA ALA A 36 9.78 19.39 0.81
C ALA A 36 8.27 19.24 0.55
N GLN A 37 7.81 17.99 0.36
CA GLN A 37 6.40 17.64 0.08
C GLN A 37 5.63 17.19 1.33
N ARG A 38 6.19 17.40 2.52
CA ARG A 38 5.55 16.99 3.78
C ARG A 38 4.22 17.73 3.97
N GLY A 39 3.15 16.98 4.25
CA GLY A 39 1.80 17.53 4.45
C GLY A 39 1.09 18.00 3.18
N GLN A 40 1.60 17.66 1.98
CA GLN A 40 0.84 17.83 0.76
C GLN A 40 -0.27 16.78 0.66
N PRO A 41 -1.47 17.12 0.13
CA PRO A 41 -2.52 16.15 -0.12
C PRO A 41 -2.04 15.02 -1.04
N ASP A 42 -2.52 13.80 -0.79
CA ASP A 42 -2.03 12.61 -1.48
C ASP A 42 -2.18 12.64 -2.99
N VAL A 43 -3.32 13.15 -3.47
CA VAL A 43 -3.63 13.27 -4.90
C VAL A 43 -2.55 14.06 -5.65
N ASN A 44 -2.02 15.12 -5.04
CA ASN A 44 -1.07 16.01 -5.71
C ASN A 44 0.31 15.38 -5.87
N TRP A 45 0.81 14.67 -4.85
CA TRP A 45 2.14 14.06 -4.94
C TRP A 45 2.12 12.75 -5.71
N ILE A 46 1.00 12.01 -5.71
CA ILE A 46 0.83 10.76 -6.47
C ILE A 46 1.00 11.02 -7.97
N GLU A 47 0.32 12.04 -8.50
CA GLU A 47 0.40 12.40 -9.92
C GLU A 47 1.81 12.88 -10.30
N ASP A 48 2.41 13.77 -9.49
CA ASP A 48 3.80 14.23 -9.69
C ASP A 48 4.80 13.05 -9.66
N PHE A 49 4.65 12.15 -8.70
CA PHE A 49 5.50 10.97 -8.57
C PHE A 49 5.40 10.05 -9.79
N ALA A 50 4.19 9.75 -10.24
CA ALA A 50 3.96 8.96 -11.44
C ALA A 50 4.55 9.64 -12.69
N ALA A 51 4.34 10.96 -12.84
CA ALA A 51 4.88 11.74 -13.96
C ALA A 51 6.42 11.74 -14.02
N ARG A 52 7.09 11.65 -12.86
CA ARG A 52 8.55 11.50 -12.75
C ARG A 52 9.07 10.07 -12.99
N GLY A 53 8.19 9.14 -13.38
CA GLY A 53 8.53 7.73 -13.58
C GLY A 53 8.57 6.93 -12.28
N GLY A 54 7.88 7.39 -11.24
CA GLY A 54 7.63 6.64 -10.02
C GLY A 54 7.04 5.27 -10.32
N ARG A 55 7.54 4.22 -9.66
CA ARG A 55 7.10 2.84 -9.90
C ARG A 55 6.32 2.26 -8.75
N LEU A 56 6.81 2.46 -7.52
CA LEU A 56 6.26 1.83 -6.33
C LEU A 56 6.21 2.80 -5.15
N VAL A 57 5.12 2.76 -4.40
CA VAL A 57 4.93 3.48 -3.14
C VAL A 57 4.90 2.48 -1.99
N VAL A 58 5.65 2.77 -0.94
CA VAL A 58 5.54 2.11 0.36
C VAL A 58 4.82 3.07 1.31
N SER A 59 3.59 2.77 1.68
CA SER A 59 2.81 3.60 2.59
C SER A 59 2.44 2.88 3.88
N GLY A 60 2.59 3.59 4.99
CA GLY A 60 2.10 3.19 6.30
C GLY A 60 0.67 3.65 6.57
N ASP A 61 -0.01 4.30 5.62
CA ASP A 61 -1.37 4.75 5.87
C ASP A 61 -2.38 3.60 5.67
N GLY A 62 -3.09 3.27 6.74
CA GLY A 62 -4.23 2.35 6.69
C GLY A 62 -5.47 2.97 6.02
N ASN A 63 -5.51 4.29 5.87
CA ASN A 63 -6.58 5.04 5.21
C ASN A 63 -6.42 5.07 3.70
N MET A 64 -5.21 5.03 3.14
CA MET A 64 -4.99 4.78 1.70
C MET A 64 -5.60 3.45 1.21
N ARG A 65 -5.77 2.48 2.11
CA ARG A 65 -6.52 1.25 1.83
C ARG A 65 -8.04 1.40 1.85
N ARG A 66 -8.56 2.48 2.44
CA ARG A 66 -9.98 2.68 2.78
C ARG A 66 -10.63 3.84 2.03
N VAL A 67 -9.86 4.87 1.64
CA VAL A 67 -10.31 6.01 0.84
C VAL A 67 -10.28 5.58 -0.62
N GLN A 68 -11.45 5.33 -1.19
CA GLN A 68 -11.61 4.89 -2.58
C GLN A 68 -10.89 5.82 -3.57
N LEU A 69 -10.82 7.12 -3.25
CA LEU A 69 -10.21 8.13 -4.11
C LEU A 69 -8.69 7.99 -4.22
N GLU A 70 -7.98 7.83 -3.09
CA GLU A 70 -6.52 7.64 -3.09
C GLU A 70 -6.14 6.31 -3.74
N ARG A 71 -6.93 5.27 -3.45
CA ARG A 71 -6.77 3.97 -4.08
C ARG A 71 -6.97 4.04 -5.59
N ALA A 72 -8.02 4.72 -6.05
CA ALA A 72 -8.28 4.95 -7.47
C ALA A 72 -7.16 5.76 -8.12
N ALA A 73 -6.61 6.76 -7.43
CA ALA A 73 -5.49 7.55 -7.93
C ALA A 73 -4.22 6.71 -8.13
N LEU A 74 -3.90 5.83 -7.17
CA LEU A 74 -2.77 4.89 -7.29
C LEU A 74 -2.96 3.91 -8.46
N GLU A 75 -4.13 3.28 -8.53
CA GLU A 75 -4.46 2.32 -9.60
C GLU A 75 -4.45 2.99 -10.98
N ALA A 76 -5.07 4.18 -11.11
CA ALA A 76 -5.10 4.95 -12.37
C ALA A 76 -3.72 5.48 -12.78
N SER A 77 -2.85 5.78 -11.82
CA SER A 77 -1.46 6.20 -12.08
C SER A 77 -0.54 5.02 -12.40
N GLY A 78 -1.02 3.78 -12.33
CA GLY A 78 -0.23 2.57 -12.55
C GLY A 78 0.83 2.30 -11.47
N LEU A 79 0.76 2.99 -10.34
CA LEU A 79 1.71 2.85 -9.24
C LEU A 79 1.44 1.56 -8.47
N ILE A 80 2.49 0.79 -8.22
CA ILE A 80 2.40 -0.34 -7.31
C ILE A 80 2.37 0.20 -5.89
N ALA A 81 1.45 -0.26 -5.05
CA ALA A 81 1.37 0.18 -3.67
C ALA A 81 1.61 -0.98 -2.70
N VAL A 82 2.54 -0.81 -1.77
CA VAL A 82 2.90 -1.80 -0.75
C VAL A 82 2.63 -1.23 0.63
N PHE A 83 1.92 -2.02 1.43
CA PHE A 83 1.44 -1.58 2.73
C PHE A 83 1.77 -2.61 3.80
N PRO A 84 2.39 -2.22 4.93
CA PRO A 84 2.54 -3.13 6.05
C PRO A 84 1.19 -3.49 6.68
N HIS A 85 1.17 -4.56 7.46
CA HIS A 85 0.06 -4.82 8.36
C HIS A 85 0.08 -3.84 9.54
N MET A 86 -0.62 -2.71 9.40
CA MET A 86 -0.46 -1.54 10.29
C MET A 86 -0.64 -1.79 11.78
N LYS A 87 -1.60 -2.64 12.20
CA LYS A 87 -1.76 -2.97 13.62
C LYS A 87 -0.52 -3.63 14.21
N TRP A 88 0.16 -4.43 13.40
CA TRP A 88 1.36 -5.15 13.83
C TRP A 88 2.61 -4.27 13.66
N TYR A 89 2.80 -3.64 12.50
CA TYR A 89 3.92 -2.74 12.24
C TYR A 89 3.94 -1.54 13.21
N GLY A 90 2.79 -0.95 13.51
CA GLY A 90 2.64 0.12 14.49
C GLY A 90 2.88 -0.31 15.93
N SER A 91 2.77 -1.62 16.23
CA SER A 91 3.13 -2.17 17.55
C SER A 91 4.64 -2.37 17.72
N LEU A 92 5.40 -2.35 16.62
CA LEU A 92 6.86 -2.46 16.68
C LEU A 92 7.47 -1.13 17.15
N GLY A 93 8.46 -1.20 18.04
CA GLY A 93 9.34 -0.07 18.31
C GLY A 93 10.19 0.29 17.07
N ARG A 94 10.85 1.45 17.08
CA ARG A 94 11.61 1.98 15.92
C ARG A 94 12.60 0.98 15.32
N TRP A 95 13.31 0.23 16.17
CA TRP A 95 14.24 -0.81 15.70
C TRP A 95 13.55 -1.97 15.02
N GLY A 96 12.38 -2.39 15.53
CA GLY A 96 11.57 -3.43 14.90
C GLY A 96 11.01 -2.98 13.55
N GLN A 97 10.57 -1.72 13.46
CA GLN A 97 10.11 -1.11 12.20
C GLN A 97 11.22 -1.04 11.16
N ALA A 98 12.43 -0.65 11.57
CA ALA A 98 13.60 -0.65 10.70
C ALA A 98 13.94 -2.08 10.25
N ALA A 99 14.09 -3.02 11.18
CA ALA A 99 14.38 -4.43 10.88
C ALA A 99 13.36 -5.03 9.92
N PHE A 100 12.07 -4.72 10.11
CA PHE A 100 11.00 -5.14 9.22
C PHE A 100 11.25 -4.69 7.78
N PHE A 101 11.49 -3.40 7.55
CA PHE A 101 11.75 -2.93 6.19
C PHE A 101 13.07 -3.44 5.63
N LEU A 102 14.13 -3.55 6.43
CA LEU A 102 15.40 -4.11 5.97
C LEU A 102 15.24 -5.55 5.46
N VAL A 103 14.45 -6.37 6.17
CA VAL A 103 14.17 -7.76 5.78
C VAL A 103 13.29 -7.85 4.54
N TRP A 104 12.29 -6.98 4.43
CA TRP A 104 11.31 -7.04 3.32
C TRP A 104 11.73 -6.28 2.07
N PHE A 105 12.72 -5.41 2.15
CA PHE A 105 13.11 -4.56 1.05
C PHE A 105 13.51 -5.30 -0.24
N PRO A 106 14.22 -6.45 -0.20
CA PRO A 106 14.47 -7.25 -1.40
C PRO A 106 13.19 -7.68 -2.12
N ALA A 107 12.16 -8.08 -1.37
CA ALA A 107 10.86 -8.44 -1.94
C ALA A 107 10.13 -7.22 -2.53
N ILE A 108 10.26 -6.04 -1.89
CA ILE A 108 9.70 -4.78 -2.41
C ILE A 108 10.38 -4.37 -3.73
N MET A 109 11.70 -4.50 -3.82
CA MET A 109 12.43 -4.25 -5.07
C MET A 109 11.97 -5.20 -6.18
N ARG A 110 11.83 -6.49 -5.87
CA ARG A 110 11.30 -7.48 -6.81
C ARG A 110 9.87 -7.14 -7.27
N LEU A 111 9.00 -6.67 -6.37
CA LEU A 111 7.67 -6.19 -6.75
C LEU A 111 7.74 -5.04 -7.75
N ALA A 112 8.62 -4.05 -7.52
CA ALA A 112 8.74 -2.91 -8.41
C ALA A 112 9.13 -3.31 -9.85
N GLU A 113 9.85 -4.43 -10.01
CA GLU A 113 10.26 -4.98 -11.30
C GLU A 113 9.20 -5.91 -11.91
N GLU A 114 8.63 -6.82 -11.12
CA GLU A 114 7.81 -7.94 -11.63
C GLU A 114 6.30 -7.69 -11.58
N ALA A 115 5.80 -6.85 -10.68
CA ALA A 115 4.36 -6.73 -10.46
C ALA A 115 3.67 -5.91 -11.55
N GLU A 116 2.38 -6.20 -11.78
CA GLU A 116 1.55 -5.43 -12.69
C GLU A 116 1.39 -3.98 -12.21
N ALA A 117 1.28 -3.05 -13.15
CA ALA A 117 1.03 -1.64 -12.83
C ALA A 117 -0.32 -1.49 -12.11
N GLY A 118 -0.35 -0.67 -11.05
CA GLY A 118 -1.55 -0.48 -10.22
C GLY A 118 -1.82 -1.61 -9.22
N ALA A 119 -1.00 -2.67 -9.17
CA ALA A 119 -1.19 -3.77 -8.24
C ALA A 119 -0.86 -3.36 -6.80
N HIS A 120 -1.70 -3.79 -5.86
CA HIS A 120 -1.56 -3.46 -4.44
C HIS A 120 -1.21 -4.69 -3.61
N PHE A 121 -0.30 -4.53 -2.65
CA PHE A 121 0.22 -5.64 -1.83
C PHE A 121 0.23 -5.31 -0.35
N ARG A 122 0.09 -6.37 0.46
CA ARG A 122 0.27 -6.35 1.90
C ARG A 122 1.50 -7.15 2.29
N ILE A 123 2.36 -6.52 3.08
CA ILE A 123 3.43 -7.23 3.78
C ILE A 123 2.83 -7.90 5.03
N PRO A 124 3.02 -9.21 5.23
CA PRO A 124 2.46 -9.94 6.37
C PRO A 124 3.16 -9.55 7.69
N THR A 125 2.65 -10.09 8.80
CA THR A 125 3.15 -9.82 10.16
C THR A 125 4.41 -10.61 10.54
N SER A 126 5.17 -11.10 9.56
CA SER A 126 6.36 -11.91 9.77
C SER A 126 7.63 -11.13 9.39
N LEU A 127 8.77 -11.64 9.84
CA LEU A 127 10.11 -11.18 9.43
C LEU A 127 10.78 -12.21 8.50
N SER A 128 10.00 -12.86 7.62
CA SER A 128 10.56 -13.87 6.71
C SER A 128 11.33 -13.24 5.54
N GLY A 129 10.86 -12.09 5.02
CA GLY A 129 11.42 -11.46 3.82
C GLY A 129 11.17 -12.25 2.53
N GLN A 130 10.35 -13.31 2.60
CA GLN A 130 10.05 -14.18 1.47
C GLN A 130 9.02 -13.52 0.55
N PHE A 131 9.37 -13.36 -0.72
CA PHE A 131 8.53 -12.69 -1.70
C PHE A 131 7.15 -13.36 -1.84
N GLU A 132 7.10 -14.68 -1.78
CA GLU A 132 5.90 -15.51 -1.92
C GLU A 132 4.92 -15.32 -0.75
N SER A 133 5.37 -14.73 0.35
CA SER A 133 4.53 -14.40 1.50
C SER A 133 3.85 -13.03 1.36
N LEU A 134 4.15 -12.25 0.32
CA LEU A 134 3.43 -11.01 0.02
C LEU A 134 2.00 -11.34 -0.42
N GLU A 135 1.04 -10.63 0.17
CA GLU A 135 -0.37 -10.85 -0.15
C GLU A 135 -0.85 -9.80 -1.14
N GLN A 136 -1.28 -10.22 -2.33
CA GLN A 136 -1.94 -9.31 -3.27
C GLN A 136 -3.32 -8.92 -2.73
N LEU A 137 -3.61 -7.62 -2.78
CA LEU A 137 -4.90 -7.06 -2.39
C LEU A 137 -5.78 -6.98 -3.64
N LYS A 138 -7.07 -7.30 -3.46
CA LYS A 138 -8.11 -7.08 -4.47
C LYS A 138 -8.07 -5.65 -4.97
N SER A 139 -8.20 -5.45 -6.28
CA SER A 139 -8.37 -4.17 -6.98
C SER A 139 -9.61 -3.41 -6.50
N LEU A 140 -9.73 -2.13 -6.84
CA LEU A 140 -10.90 -1.33 -6.51
C LEU A 140 -12.19 -1.92 -7.12
N ALA A 141 -12.14 -2.34 -8.40
CA ALA A 141 -13.28 -2.93 -9.10
C ALA A 141 -13.79 -4.21 -8.41
N GLU A 142 -12.89 -5.10 -7.99
CA GLU A 142 -13.26 -6.32 -7.23
C GLU A 142 -13.89 -5.99 -5.87
N ILE A 143 -13.41 -4.93 -5.20
CA ILE A 143 -13.98 -4.49 -3.92
C ILE A 143 -15.37 -3.89 -4.10
N GLU A 144 -15.59 -3.13 -5.18
CA GLU A 144 -16.89 -2.54 -5.52
C GLU A 144 -17.92 -3.63 -5.85
N GLN A 145 -17.56 -4.58 -6.72
CA GLN A 145 -18.42 -5.71 -7.06
C GLN A 145 -18.85 -6.51 -5.82
N GLU A 146 -17.93 -6.84 -4.92
CA GLU A 146 -18.28 -7.56 -3.68
C GLU A 146 -19.21 -6.75 -2.76
N ARG A 147 -19.12 -5.42 -2.77
CA ARG A 147 -20.00 -4.57 -1.98
C ARG A 147 -21.40 -4.56 -2.56
N GLU A 148 -21.53 -4.46 -3.88
CA GLU A 148 -22.81 -4.54 -4.58
C GLU A 148 -23.47 -5.90 -4.37
N GLU A 149 -22.73 -7.01 -4.52
CA GLU A 149 -23.22 -8.36 -4.26
C GLU A 149 -23.68 -8.54 -2.81
N LYS A 150 -22.92 -8.02 -1.84
CA LYS A 150 -23.31 -8.05 -0.42
C LYS A 150 -24.53 -7.17 -0.14
N ALA A 151 -24.67 -6.02 -0.80
CA ALA A 151 -25.83 -5.14 -0.67
C ALA A 151 -27.09 -5.81 -1.23
N ALA A 152 -27.00 -6.36 -2.45
CA ALA A 152 -28.07 -7.10 -3.10
C ALA A 152 -28.51 -8.31 -2.26
N LYS A 153 -27.57 -9.06 -1.69
CA LYS A 153 -27.88 -10.19 -0.79
C LYS A 153 -28.58 -9.76 0.50
N ARG A 154 -28.19 -8.62 1.08
CA ARG A 154 -28.84 -8.06 2.28
C ARG A 154 -30.25 -7.56 1.97
N GLU A 155 -30.45 -6.95 0.81
CA GLU A 155 -31.75 -6.47 0.37
C GLU A 155 -32.70 -7.64 0.06
N ALA A 156 -32.23 -8.66 -0.65
CA ALA A 156 -32.99 -9.88 -0.89
C ALA A 156 -33.37 -10.59 0.42
N ALA A 157 -32.46 -10.66 1.40
CA ALA A 157 -32.75 -11.23 2.72
C ALA A 157 -33.80 -10.41 3.50
N ARG A 158 -33.80 -9.09 3.36
CA ARG A 158 -34.80 -8.21 3.98
C ARG A 158 -36.18 -8.35 3.33
N GLN A 159 -36.24 -8.53 2.01
CA GLN A 159 -37.50 -8.75 1.29
C GLN A 159 -38.08 -10.16 1.50
N ALA A 160 -37.23 -11.13 1.86
CA ALA A 160 -37.63 -12.52 2.12
C ALA A 160 -38.04 -12.80 3.57
N GLN A 161 -37.96 -11.82 4.49
CA GLN A 161 -38.57 -11.91 5.82
C GLN A 161 -40.00 -11.35 5.73
N PRO A 162 -41.05 -12.19 5.71
CA PRO A 162 -42.42 -11.69 5.82
C PRO A 162 -42.61 -11.07 7.21
N ASP A 163 -43.34 -9.95 7.25
CA ASP A 163 -43.83 -9.36 8.49
C ASP A 163 -44.64 -10.43 9.26
N ASP A 164 -44.04 -11.04 10.28
CA ASP A 164 -44.78 -11.66 11.38
C ASP A 164 -45.38 -10.51 12.22
N THR A 165 -46.37 -9.84 11.65
CA THR A 165 -47.41 -9.13 12.38
C THR A 165 -48.71 -9.88 12.17
N ASP A 166 -48.99 -10.83 13.05
CA ASP A 166 -50.34 -11.03 13.57
C ASP A 166 -50.31 -11.92 14.82
N GLY A 167 -50.83 -11.41 15.94
CA GLY A 167 -51.01 -12.15 17.20
C GLY A 167 -51.00 -11.28 18.44
#